data_AF-A0A7X7MXN7-F1
#
_entry.id   AF-A0A7X7MXN7-F1
#
_cell.length_a   1.000
_cell.length_b   1.000
_cell.length_c   1.000
_cell.angle_alpha   90.00
_cell.angle_beta   90.00
_cell.angle_gamma   90.00
#
_symmetry.space_group_name_H-M   'P 1'
#
loop_
_entity.id
_entity.type
_entity.pdbx_description
1 polymer ?
#
loop_
_entity_poly.entity_id
_entity_poly.type
_entity_poly.pdbx_seq_one_letter_code
_entity_poly.pdbx_strand_id
1 'polypeptide(L)'
;EYMKSKKGFAAQLQFVDDQSFFENWNKPGLFVKVPVTEKAKIGIPIFPIILFANPGIGKNGKCNVTCDFIVKTPSGKTYGEHKNGNIWVDMPAPEENSLQLGIDYMGISIEPKDPPGEYVVEATVSDNIKKVKFKLVQRFVTEENAESAKAAKDGQFLSKSEYENTKEKLLEWIRSQNYEIPAALTQRCSEDIYALIDYAKREFQRDKEMKHDLYELFSVADSAGMYGAGLVADYFSKALSVKQHIPQTKPRQGYEISFDYPNYSLSIPSADYSIAFPYNYMFYKLALMNAHGGYDSTYLSILSTGYGKGTDNAPSQATIMIAICKTKDLDGFLSAWSKTYTGNAIGTKGMKKEKGYWEKAVSLQDKQMSSIFRVREKNGFVQIVAYLGLNGTFKDNLEEFKSLNFFP
;
A
#
# COMPACT_ATOMS: atom_id res chain seq x y z
N GLU A 1 -3.58 -33.37 -0.50
CA GLU A 1 -2.42 -33.34 0.42
C GLU A 1 -1.72 -32.01 0.19
N TYR A 2 -1.58 -31.19 1.23
CA TYR A 2 -0.89 -29.90 1.12
C TYR A 2 0.63 -30.03 1.26
N MET A 3 1.12 -31.18 1.73
CA MET A 3 2.55 -31.51 1.85
C MET A 3 2.83 -32.86 1.22
N LYS A 4 3.98 -33.00 0.56
CA LYS A 4 4.41 -34.25 -0.07
C LYS A 4 5.93 -34.33 -0.20
N SER A 5 6.45 -35.56 -0.18
CA SER A 5 7.86 -35.83 -0.50
C SER A 5 7.99 -36.95 -1.53
N LYS A 6 9.03 -36.88 -2.38
CA LYS A 6 9.38 -37.88 -3.39
C LYS A 6 10.87 -37.81 -3.73
N LYS A 7 11.57 -38.95 -3.70
CA LYS A 7 13.04 -39.03 -3.90
C LYS A 7 13.83 -38.04 -3.02
N GLY A 8 13.42 -37.93 -1.76
CA GLY A 8 14.03 -37.04 -0.76
C GLY A 8 13.77 -35.54 -0.97
N PHE A 9 13.14 -35.11 -2.07
CA PHE A 9 12.64 -33.73 -2.21
C PHE A 9 11.26 -33.63 -1.53
N ALA A 10 11.07 -32.62 -0.69
CA ALA A 10 9.82 -32.36 0.00
C ALA A 10 9.32 -30.93 -0.29
N ALA A 11 8.01 -30.77 -0.41
CA ALA A 11 7.38 -29.46 -0.51
C ALA A 11 6.02 -29.42 0.21
N GLN A 12 5.65 -28.25 0.69
CA GLN A 12 4.37 -27.94 1.30
C GLN A 12 3.80 -26.64 0.74
N LEU A 13 2.48 -26.60 0.60
CA LEU A 13 1.68 -25.43 0.20
C LEU A 13 1.02 -24.87 1.46
N GLN A 14 1.30 -23.60 1.77
CA GLN A 14 0.71 -22.87 2.88
C GLN A 14 0.13 -21.55 2.38
N PHE A 15 -0.82 -20.97 3.10
CA PHE A 15 -1.29 -19.61 2.85
C PHE A 15 -0.84 -18.69 3.96
N VAL A 16 -0.35 -17.51 3.59
CA VAL A 16 -0.05 -16.42 4.53
C VAL A 16 -0.85 -15.19 4.11
N ASP A 17 -1.28 -14.38 5.07
CA ASP A 17 -2.00 -13.10 4.85
C ASP A 17 -1.22 -11.88 5.35
N ASP A 18 0.02 -12.10 5.80
CA ASP A 18 0.93 -11.07 6.28
C ASP A 18 2.13 -10.95 5.33
N GLN A 19 2.18 -9.85 4.58
CA GLN A 19 3.28 -9.59 3.63
C GLN A 19 4.64 -9.41 4.34
N SER A 20 4.66 -9.02 5.61
CA SER A 20 5.92 -8.88 6.36
C SER A 20 6.62 -10.23 6.58
N PHE A 21 5.89 -11.34 6.46
CA PHE A 21 6.45 -12.69 6.51
C PHE A 21 7.63 -12.85 5.53
N PHE A 22 7.50 -12.33 4.31
CA PHE A 22 8.54 -12.46 3.27
C PHE A 22 9.84 -11.72 3.64
N GLU A 23 9.70 -10.54 4.27
CA GLU A 23 10.86 -9.78 4.75
C GLU A 23 11.51 -10.45 5.97
N ASN A 24 10.70 -11.04 6.84
CA ASN A 24 11.16 -11.70 8.06
C ASN A 24 11.83 -13.05 7.78
N TRP A 25 11.45 -13.76 6.72
CA TRP A 25 12.05 -15.04 6.34
C TRP A 25 13.57 -14.96 6.14
N ASN A 26 14.07 -13.84 5.62
CA ASN A 26 15.48 -13.65 5.31
C ASN A 26 16.30 -13.07 6.46
N LYS A 27 15.69 -12.79 7.62
CA LYS A 27 16.40 -12.21 8.78
C LYS A 27 17.10 -13.30 9.59
N PRO A 28 18.35 -13.07 10.03
CA PRO A 28 19.03 -13.98 10.96
C PRO A 28 18.23 -14.09 12.27
N GLY A 29 17.86 -15.31 12.67
CA GLY A 29 17.10 -15.58 13.89
C GLY A 29 16.82 -17.08 14.03
N LEU A 30 16.62 -17.53 15.27
CA LEU A 30 16.52 -18.97 15.57
C LEU A 30 15.21 -19.61 15.07
N PHE A 31 14.14 -18.84 14.84
CA PHE A 31 12.83 -19.38 14.44
C PHE A 31 12.01 -18.37 13.62
N VAL A 32 11.54 -18.78 12.44
CA VAL A 32 10.52 -18.04 11.67
C VAL A 32 9.18 -18.74 11.87
N LYS A 33 8.23 -18.11 12.56
CA LYS A 33 6.85 -18.59 12.64
C LYS A 33 6.17 -18.31 11.30
N VAL A 34 5.64 -19.35 10.65
CA VAL A 34 4.83 -19.19 9.43
C VAL A 34 3.40 -18.83 9.85
N PRO A 35 2.88 -17.63 9.55
CA PRO A 35 1.52 -17.22 9.91
C PRO A 35 0.52 -17.85 8.94
N VAL A 36 0.21 -19.13 9.15
CA VAL A 36 -0.71 -19.86 8.26
C VAL A 36 -2.14 -19.36 8.48
N THR A 37 -2.86 -19.09 7.39
CA THR A 37 -4.31 -18.82 7.40
C THR A 37 -5.07 -19.86 6.57
N GLU A 38 -6.30 -20.16 6.98
CA GLU A 38 -7.27 -20.97 6.21
C GLU A 38 -8.48 -20.13 5.78
N LYS A 39 -8.46 -18.83 6.07
CA LYS A 39 -9.54 -17.90 5.81
C LYS A 39 -9.07 -16.74 4.94
N ALA A 40 -9.81 -16.47 3.88
CA ALA A 40 -9.63 -15.27 3.07
C ALA A 40 -10.66 -14.23 3.48
N LYS A 41 -10.20 -13.00 3.76
CA LYS A 41 -11.07 -11.85 3.95
C LYS A 41 -11.25 -11.14 2.62
N ILE A 42 -12.45 -10.66 2.35
CA ILE A 42 -12.75 -9.90 1.13
C ILE A 42 -11.82 -8.67 1.07
N GLY A 43 -11.15 -8.49 -0.06
CA GLY A 43 -10.22 -7.39 -0.33
C GLY A 43 -8.83 -7.53 0.31
N ILE A 44 -8.61 -8.54 1.15
CA ILE A 44 -7.30 -8.78 1.77
C ILE A 44 -6.59 -9.91 1.01
N PRO A 45 -5.39 -9.65 0.46
CA PRO A 45 -4.66 -10.66 -0.29
C PRO A 45 -4.17 -11.78 0.64
N ILE A 46 -4.31 -13.01 0.17
CA ILE A 46 -3.62 -14.18 0.71
C ILE A 46 -2.58 -14.66 -0.31
N PHE A 47 -1.49 -15.23 0.19
CA PHE A 47 -0.35 -15.66 -0.62
C PHE A 47 -0.15 -17.17 -0.45
N PRO A 48 -0.53 -17.99 -1.45
CA PRO A 48 0.00 -19.36 -1.58
C PRO A 48 1.51 -19.34 -1.72
N ILE A 49 2.18 -19.89 -0.71
CA ILE A 49 3.64 -20.07 -0.67
C ILE A 49 4.00 -21.54 -0.78
N ILE A 50 5.14 -21.81 -1.43
CA ILE A 50 5.78 -23.12 -1.40
C ILE A 50 6.94 -23.06 -0.41
N LEU A 51 6.86 -23.88 0.63
CA LEU A 51 8.03 -24.20 1.45
C LEU A 51 8.58 -25.54 1.00
N PHE A 52 9.89 -25.68 0.84
CA PHE A 52 10.49 -26.89 0.30
C PHE A 52 11.81 -27.23 0.99
N ALA A 53 12.23 -28.49 0.87
CA ALA A 53 13.50 -28.97 1.42
C ALA A 53 14.15 -30.00 0.48
N ASN A 54 15.47 -30.07 0.54
CA ASN A 54 16.29 -31.05 -0.16
C ASN A 54 16.06 -31.11 -1.70
N PRO A 55 16.15 -29.97 -2.42
CA PRO A 55 16.08 -29.97 -3.88
C PRO A 55 17.27 -30.72 -4.50
N GLY A 56 17.12 -31.16 -5.74
CA GLY A 56 18.19 -31.74 -6.54
C GLY A 56 19.27 -30.72 -6.87
N ILE A 57 20.52 -31.15 -6.72
CA ILE A 57 21.71 -30.33 -6.98
C ILE A 57 22.25 -30.70 -8.37
N GLY A 58 22.29 -29.73 -9.27
CA GLY A 58 22.85 -29.87 -10.61
C GLY A 58 24.38 -29.92 -10.59
N LYS A 59 24.99 -30.22 -11.75
CA LYS A 59 26.46 -30.30 -11.90
C LYS A 59 27.20 -29.00 -11.56
N ASN A 60 26.51 -27.86 -11.63
CA ASN A 60 27.01 -26.53 -11.31
C ASN A 60 26.78 -26.16 -9.83
N GLY A 61 26.34 -27.09 -8.98
CA GLY A 61 26.00 -26.82 -7.58
C GLY A 61 24.68 -26.06 -7.37
N LYS A 62 23.91 -25.85 -8.45
CA LYS A 62 22.66 -25.09 -8.41
C LYS A 62 21.44 -26.00 -8.55
N CYS A 63 20.33 -25.52 -8.02
CA CYS A 63 19.05 -26.21 -8.02
C CYS A 63 18.10 -25.64 -9.09
N ASN A 64 17.06 -26.42 -9.40
CA ASN A 64 16.01 -26.00 -10.32
C ASN A 64 14.66 -26.54 -9.87
N VAL A 65 13.94 -25.71 -9.11
CA VAL A 65 12.58 -25.99 -8.64
C VAL A 65 11.61 -24.97 -9.25
N THR A 66 10.52 -25.45 -9.83
CA THR A 66 9.45 -24.62 -10.41
C THR A 66 8.08 -25.02 -9.87
N CYS A 67 7.08 -24.14 -10.01
CA CYS A 67 5.71 -24.42 -9.59
C CYS A 67 4.68 -23.81 -10.55
N ASP A 68 3.62 -24.57 -10.82
CA ASP A 68 2.40 -24.07 -11.48
C ASP A 68 1.28 -23.98 -10.44
N PHE A 69 0.66 -22.82 -10.28
CA PHE A 69 -0.52 -22.62 -9.43
C PHE A 69 -1.79 -22.51 -10.26
N ILE A 70 -2.86 -23.11 -9.74
CA ILE A 70 -4.23 -22.94 -10.23
C ILE A 70 -5.13 -22.71 -9.01
N VAL A 71 -5.89 -21.61 -9.02
CA VAL A 71 -6.93 -21.34 -8.03
C VAL A 71 -8.27 -21.69 -8.64
N LYS A 72 -9.11 -22.40 -7.90
CA LYS A 72 -10.49 -22.74 -8.28
C LYS A 72 -11.48 -22.09 -7.33
N THR A 73 -12.56 -21.55 -7.90
CA THR A 73 -13.71 -21.03 -7.18
C THR A 73 -14.50 -22.16 -6.50
N PRO A 74 -15.46 -21.84 -5.61
CA PRO A 74 -16.38 -22.81 -5.03
C PRO A 74 -17.19 -23.61 -6.06
N SER A 75 -17.43 -23.05 -7.25
CA SER A 75 -18.10 -23.76 -8.35
C SER A 75 -17.15 -24.65 -9.18
N GLY A 76 -15.86 -24.69 -8.83
CA GLY A 76 -14.83 -25.46 -9.52
C GLY A 76 -14.24 -24.78 -10.76
N LYS A 77 -14.69 -23.56 -11.10
CA LYS A 77 -14.12 -22.79 -12.22
C LYS A 77 -12.73 -22.26 -11.85
N THR A 78 -11.86 -22.09 -12.84
CA THR A 78 -10.56 -21.47 -12.61
C THR A 78 -10.77 -19.99 -12.29
N TYR A 79 -10.27 -19.58 -11.12
CA TYR A 79 -10.24 -18.19 -10.66
C TYR A 79 -9.01 -17.46 -11.22
N GLY A 80 -7.85 -18.10 -11.15
CA GLY A 80 -6.59 -17.58 -11.67
C GLY A 80 -5.54 -18.69 -11.78
N GLU A 81 -4.50 -18.44 -12.58
CA GLU A 81 -3.38 -19.36 -12.76
C GLU A 81 -2.04 -18.61 -12.81
N HIS A 82 -0.99 -19.25 -12.33
CA HIS A 82 0.39 -18.77 -12.43
C HIS A 82 1.28 -19.93 -12.89
N LYS A 83 1.85 -19.84 -14.09
CA LYS A 83 2.59 -20.94 -14.73
C LYS A 83 4.08 -20.68 -14.71
N ASN A 84 4.86 -21.73 -14.54
CA ASN A 84 6.33 -21.70 -14.53
C ASN A 84 6.90 -20.75 -13.46
N GLY A 85 6.26 -20.68 -12.29
CA GLY A 85 6.72 -19.86 -11.17
C GLY A 85 8.11 -20.28 -10.70
N ASN A 86 8.97 -19.29 -10.43
CA ASN A 86 10.35 -19.49 -10.01
C ASN A 86 10.41 -19.79 -8.50
N ILE A 87 10.38 -21.07 -8.13
CA ILE A 87 10.54 -21.44 -6.71
C ILE A 87 12.01 -21.34 -6.28
N TRP A 88 12.92 -21.95 -7.05
CA TRP A 88 14.36 -21.96 -6.76
C TRP A 88 15.17 -22.32 -8.02
N VAL A 89 15.10 -21.48 -9.06
CA VAL A 89 15.74 -21.72 -10.36
C VAL A 89 17.11 -21.05 -10.42
N ASP A 90 18.14 -21.83 -10.76
CA ASP A 90 19.53 -21.37 -10.92
C ASP A 90 20.13 -20.75 -9.65
N MET A 91 19.61 -21.18 -8.49
CA MET A 91 20.04 -20.77 -7.16
C MET A 91 20.95 -21.84 -6.53
N PRO A 92 21.91 -21.47 -5.66
CA PRO A 92 22.72 -22.44 -4.91
C PRO A 92 21.86 -23.43 -4.12
N ALA A 93 22.39 -24.63 -3.91
CA ALA A 93 21.76 -25.60 -3.02
C ALA A 93 21.63 -25.01 -1.60
N PRO A 94 20.44 -25.08 -0.98
CA PRO A 94 20.29 -24.70 0.42
C PRO A 94 21.02 -25.69 1.32
N GLU A 95 21.22 -25.31 2.59
CA GLU A 95 21.77 -26.23 3.59
C GLU A 95 20.93 -27.51 3.69
N GLU A 96 21.61 -28.63 3.93
CA GLU A 96 20.94 -29.93 3.98
C GLU A 96 19.88 -29.95 5.08
N ASN A 97 18.69 -30.48 4.77
CA ASN A 97 17.54 -30.53 5.67
C ASN A 97 17.04 -29.16 6.15
N SER A 98 17.45 -28.06 5.51
CA SER A 98 16.86 -26.74 5.75
C SER A 98 15.56 -26.56 4.96
N LEU A 99 14.58 -25.94 5.62
CA LEU A 99 13.34 -25.52 4.98
C LEU A 99 13.57 -24.17 4.29
N GLN A 100 13.15 -24.06 3.04
CA GLN A 100 13.32 -22.86 2.22
C GLN A 100 11.96 -22.33 1.77
N LEU A 101 11.87 -21.03 1.58
CA LEU A 101 10.72 -20.36 0.98
C LEU A 101 10.95 -20.16 -0.51
N GLY A 102 9.96 -20.51 -1.32
CA GLY A 102 9.96 -20.23 -2.75
C GLY A 102 10.05 -18.73 -3.02
N ILE A 103 10.86 -18.35 -4.00
CA ILE A 103 11.13 -16.95 -4.34
C ILE A 103 9.88 -16.29 -4.96
N ASP A 104 9.20 -17.02 -5.83
CA ASP A 104 8.00 -16.57 -6.52
C ASP A 104 6.74 -17.08 -5.83
N TYR A 105 5.71 -16.24 -5.81
CA TYR A 105 4.42 -16.50 -5.19
C TYR A 105 3.31 -15.74 -5.92
N MET A 106 2.09 -16.27 -5.83
CA MET A 106 0.91 -15.64 -6.40
C MET A 106 0.11 -14.97 -5.28
N GLY A 107 -0.38 -13.75 -5.50
CA GLY A 107 -1.37 -13.13 -4.62
C GLY A 107 -2.79 -13.49 -5.05
N ILE A 108 -3.67 -13.81 -4.10
CA ILE A 108 -5.09 -14.05 -4.32
C ILE A 108 -5.87 -13.02 -3.49
N SER A 109 -6.69 -12.19 -4.12
CA SER A 109 -7.56 -11.25 -3.40
C SER A 109 -9.01 -11.54 -3.76
N ILE A 110 -9.81 -11.96 -2.78
CA ILE A 110 -11.23 -12.25 -3.00
C ILE A 110 -11.99 -10.93 -3.09
N GLU A 111 -12.66 -10.69 -4.21
CA GLU A 111 -13.43 -9.48 -4.44
C GLU A 111 -14.88 -9.61 -3.93
N PRO A 112 -15.58 -8.50 -3.66
CA PRO A 112 -16.97 -8.53 -3.21
C PRO A 112 -17.96 -9.25 -4.16
N LYS A 113 -17.61 -9.32 -5.45
CA LYS A 113 -18.40 -10.01 -6.48
C LYS A 113 -18.12 -11.51 -6.56
N ASP A 114 -17.02 -11.96 -5.96
CA ASP A 114 -16.61 -13.35 -6.00
C ASP A 114 -17.53 -14.19 -5.09
N PRO A 115 -17.89 -15.41 -5.51
CA PRO A 115 -18.79 -16.25 -4.73
C PRO A 115 -18.16 -16.62 -3.38
N PRO A 116 -18.90 -16.51 -2.27
CA PRO A 116 -18.43 -17.02 -0.99
C PRO A 116 -18.35 -18.55 -1.03
N GLY A 117 -17.45 -19.10 -0.21
CA GLY A 117 -17.30 -20.54 -0.01
C GLY A 117 -15.85 -20.99 0.01
N GLU A 118 -15.66 -22.28 -0.24
CA GLU A 118 -14.35 -22.92 -0.29
C GLU A 118 -13.68 -22.72 -1.64
N TYR A 119 -12.48 -22.13 -1.63
CA TYR A 119 -11.59 -22.05 -2.78
C TYR A 119 -10.52 -23.12 -2.66
N VAL A 120 -10.11 -23.66 -3.80
CA VAL A 120 -9.08 -24.71 -3.88
C VAL A 120 -7.86 -24.16 -4.60
N VAL A 121 -6.70 -24.22 -3.95
CA VAL A 121 -5.42 -23.92 -4.60
C VAL A 121 -4.68 -25.22 -4.87
N GLU A 122 -4.35 -25.40 -6.14
CA GLU A 122 -3.59 -26.52 -6.65
C GLU A 122 -2.21 -26.03 -7.06
N ALA A 123 -1.16 -26.60 -6.48
CA ALA A 123 0.22 -26.25 -6.81
C ALA A 123 0.94 -27.50 -7.36
N THR A 124 1.47 -27.41 -8.57
CA THR A 124 2.25 -28.50 -9.17
C THR A 124 3.73 -28.19 -9.10
N VAL A 125 4.40 -28.73 -8.08
CA VAL A 125 5.81 -28.48 -7.81
C VAL A 125 6.67 -29.48 -8.57
N SER A 126 7.71 -28.98 -9.24
CA SER A 126 8.65 -29.76 -10.05
C SER A 126 10.08 -29.49 -9.62
N ASP A 127 10.81 -30.54 -9.25
CA ASP A 127 12.27 -30.51 -9.17
C ASP A 127 12.82 -31.10 -10.47
N ASN A 128 13.37 -30.19 -11.28
CA ASN A 128 13.80 -30.46 -12.64
C ASN A 128 15.15 -31.18 -12.71
N ILE A 129 15.88 -31.28 -11.59
CA ILE A 129 17.13 -32.04 -11.47
C ILE A 129 16.83 -33.50 -11.10
N LYS A 130 16.04 -33.74 -10.04
CA LYS A 130 15.62 -35.10 -9.61
C LYS A 130 14.58 -35.74 -10.52
N LYS A 131 14.04 -34.97 -11.47
CA LYS A 131 12.94 -35.37 -12.38
C LYS A 131 11.73 -35.86 -11.58
N VAL A 132 11.34 -35.09 -10.57
CA VAL A 132 10.14 -35.35 -9.77
C VAL A 132 9.16 -34.20 -9.92
N LYS A 133 7.89 -34.57 -10.07
CA LYS A 133 6.76 -33.64 -10.16
C LYS A 133 5.63 -34.22 -9.35
N PHE A 134 4.98 -33.40 -8.54
CA PHE A 134 3.80 -33.78 -7.79
C PHE A 134 2.88 -32.59 -7.52
N LYS A 135 1.60 -32.90 -7.31
CA LYS A 135 0.55 -31.93 -7.03
C LYS A 135 0.32 -31.83 -5.52
N LEU A 136 0.29 -30.60 -5.03
CA LEU A 136 -0.17 -30.20 -3.69
C LEU A 136 -1.53 -29.54 -3.82
N VAL A 137 -2.38 -29.72 -2.82
CA VAL A 137 -3.73 -29.14 -2.77
C VAL A 137 -3.99 -28.62 -1.37
N GLN A 138 -4.37 -27.36 -1.26
CA GLN A 138 -4.78 -26.68 -0.03
C GLN A 138 -6.06 -25.89 -0.29
N ARG A 139 -6.82 -25.59 0.77
CA ARG A 139 -8.13 -24.91 0.71
C ARG A 139 -8.17 -23.74 1.66
N PHE A 140 -8.89 -22.70 1.26
CA PHE A 140 -9.27 -21.62 2.15
C PHE A 140 -10.75 -21.32 1.97
N VAL A 141 -11.38 -20.80 3.01
CA VAL A 141 -12.78 -20.40 2.99
C VAL A 141 -12.86 -18.89 3.04
N THR A 142 -13.76 -18.29 2.27
CA THR A 142 -14.06 -16.86 2.42
C THR A 142 -14.73 -16.63 3.77
N GLU A 143 -14.17 -15.73 4.58
CA GLU A 143 -14.85 -15.30 5.80
C GLU A 143 -16.09 -14.47 5.38
N GLU A 144 -17.28 -14.98 5.67
CA GLU A 144 -18.53 -14.25 5.45
C GLU A 144 -18.55 -13.04 6.39
N ASN A 145 -18.08 -11.90 5.91
CA ASN A 145 -18.47 -10.63 6.50
C ASN A 145 -19.72 -10.14 5.77
N ALA A 146 -20.89 -10.45 6.33
CA ALA A 146 -22.18 -9.91 5.89
C ALA A 146 -22.17 -8.36 5.87
N GLU A 147 -21.33 -7.72 6.70
CA GLU A 147 -21.11 -6.27 6.73
C GLU A 147 -20.18 -5.79 5.59
N SER A 148 -19.05 -6.45 5.34
CA SER A 148 -18.10 -6.06 4.28
C SER A 148 -18.65 -6.24 2.87
N ALA A 149 -19.47 -7.28 2.63
CA ALA A 149 -20.12 -7.51 1.34
C ALA A 149 -21.27 -6.52 1.06
N LYS A 150 -21.83 -5.89 2.10
CA LYS A 150 -22.87 -4.85 1.99
C LYS A 150 -22.24 -3.47 1.78
N ALA A 151 -21.18 -3.14 2.52
CA ALA A 151 -20.42 -1.89 2.36
C ALA A 151 -19.79 -1.75 0.96
N ALA A 152 -19.28 -2.85 0.40
CA ALA A 152 -18.68 -2.84 -0.93
C ALA A 152 -19.68 -2.69 -2.09
N LYS A 153 -20.96 -3.06 -1.89
CA LYS A 153 -21.99 -2.98 -2.94
C LYS A 153 -22.59 -1.57 -3.09
N ASP A 154 -22.68 -0.82 -2.00
CA ASP A 154 -23.37 0.48 -1.99
C ASP A 154 -22.44 1.70 -2.15
N GLY A 155 -21.12 1.48 -2.23
CA GLY A 155 -20.14 2.58 -2.25
C GLY A 155 -20.28 3.50 -1.04
N GLN A 156 -20.80 2.96 0.07
CA GLN A 156 -21.09 3.69 1.28
C GLN A 156 -19.81 3.78 2.11
N PHE A 157 -19.47 5.01 2.46
CA PHE A 157 -18.63 5.33 3.60
C PHE A 157 -19.16 4.59 4.85
N LEU A 158 -18.28 4.32 5.82
CA LEU A 158 -18.64 3.68 7.09
C LEU A 158 -19.97 4.27 7.61
N SER A 159 -20.94 3.43 7.92
CA SER A 159 -22.09 3.86 8.72
C SER A 159 -21.61 4.29 10.11
N LYS A 160 -22.43 5.04 10.84
CA LYS A 160 -22.08 5.44 12.22
C LYS A 160 -21.74 4.24 13.10
N SER A 161 -22.51 3.16 13.03
CA SER A 161 -22.23 1.95 13.81
C SER A 161 -20.93 1.25 13.39
N GLU A 162 -20.64 1.17 12.10
CA GLU A 162 -19.38 0.59 11.60
C GLU A 162 -18.19 1.45 12.01
N TYR A 163 -18.33 2.77 11.94
CA TYR A 163 -17.33 3.72 12.40
C TYR A 163 -17.00 3.52 13.88
N GLU A 164 -18.00 3.53 14.77
CA GLU A 164 -17.76 3.37 16.21
C GLU A 164 -17.11 2.01 16.52
N ASN A 165 -17.63 0.92 15.96
CA ASN A 165 -17.08 -0.42 16.16
C ASN A 165 -15.65 -0.56 15.63
N THR A 166 -15.35 0.02 14.46
CA THR A 166 -14.01 -0.02 13.86
C THR A 166 -13.04 0.84 14.64
N LYS A 167 -13.45 2.05 15.03
CA LYS A 167 -12.68 2.97 15.88
C LYS A 167 -12.32 2.29 17.20
N GLU A 168 -13.30 1.74 17.91
CA GLU A 168 -13.07 1.13 19.22
C GLU A 168 -12.10 -0.05 19.14
N LYS A 169 -12.32 -0.99 18.21
CA LYS A 169 -11.41 -2.13 17.99
C LYS A 169 -9.98 -1.70 17.65
N LEU A 170 -9.84 -0.72 16.77
CA LEU A 170 -8.53 -0.22 16.37
C LEU A 170 -7.82 0.43 17.57
N LEU A 171 -8.52 1.30 18.31
CA LEU A 171 -7.96 1.99 19.46
C LEU A 171 -7.59 1.02 20.59
N GLU A 172 -8.44 0.04 20.89
CA GLU A 172 -8.13 -1.05 21.83
C GLU A 172 -6.88 -1.82 21.40
N TRP A 173 -6.78 -2.18 20.11
CA TRP A 173 -5.61 -2.86 19.60
C TRP A 173 -4.35 -2.00 19.71
N ILE A 174 -4.38 -0.72 19.32
CA ILE A 174 -3.21 0.18 19.40
C ILE A 174 -2.78 0.39 20.86
N ARG A 175 -3.73 0.56 21.78
CA ARG A 175 -3.45 0.63 23.22
C ARG A 175 -2.80 -0.66 23.72
N SER A 176 -3.26 -1.83 23.25
CA SER A 176 -2.65 -3.14 23.59
C SER A 176 -1.21 -3.28 23.10
N GLN A 177 -0.82 -2.52 22.05
CA GLN A 177 0.54 -2.45 21.55
C GLN A 177 1.37 -1.35 22.23
N ASN A 178 0.88 -0.71 23.30
CA ASN A 178 1.50 0.47 23.92
C ASN A 178 1.82 1.58 22.91
N TYR A 179 0.99 1.74 21.88
CA TYR A 179 1.19 2.69 20.78
C TYR A 179 2.43 2.42 19.89
N GLU A 180 3.09 1.27 20.06
CA GLU A 180 4.20 0.82 19.20
C GLU A 180 3.66 -0.08 18.09
N ILE A 181 3.29 0.50 16.96
CA ILE A 181 2.76 -0.26 15.82
C ILE A 181 3.91 -1.01 15.12
N PRO A 182 3.85 -2.34 14.99
CA PRO A 182 4.86 -3.10 14.27
C PRO A 182 4.99 -2.62 12.83
N ALA A 183 6.23 -2.49 12.32
CA ALA A 183 6.51 -2.03 10.96
C ALA A 183 5.73 -2.80 9.87
N ALA A 184 5.53 -4.11 10.11
CA ALA A 184 4.72 -5.02 9.30
C ALA A 184 3.26 -4.57 9.11
N LEU A 185 2.70 -3.91 10.12
CA LEU A 185 1.28 -3.54 10.19
C LEU A 185 1.08 -2.03 9.97
N THR A 186 2.14 -1.24 9.95
CA THR A 186 2.06 0.23 9.84
C THR A 186 1.20 0.67 8.67
N GLN A 187 1.38 0.10 7.47
CA GLN A 187 0.58 0.48 6.30
C GLN A 187 -0.91 0.24 6.53
N ARG A 188 -1.28 -0.97 6.98
CA ARG A 188 -2.67 -1.34 7.22
C ARG A 188 -3.30 -0.46 8.31
N CYS A 189 -2.58 -0.24 9.40
CA CYS A 189 -3.06 0.64 10.47
C CYS A 189 -3.25 2.07 9.96
N SER A 190 -2.34 2.59 9.13
CA SER A 190 -2.51 3.92 8.52
C SER A 190 -3.75 4.00 7.64
N GLU A 191 -4.04 2.96 6.85
CA GLU A 191 -5.26 2.89 6.01
C GLU A 191 -6.53 2.88 6.87
N ASP A 192 -6.58 2.08 7.94
CA ASP A 192 -7.72 2.04 8.87
C ASP A 192 -7.92 3.40 9.57
N ILE A 193 -6.83 4.01 10.07
CA ILE A 193 -6.85 5.36 10.67
C ILE A 193 -7.37 6.39 9.68
N TYR A 194 -6.95 6.32 8.41
CA TYR A 194 -7.43 7.22 7.37
C TYR A 194 -8.92 7.10 7.12
N ALA A 195 -9.46 5.89 7.07
CA ALA A 195 -10.89 5.68 6.85
C ALA A 195 -11.71 6.32 7.99
N LEU A 196 -11.24 6.18 9.23
CA LEU A 196 -11.86 6.78 10.41
C LEU A 196 -11.74 8.31 10.42
N ILE A 197 -10.56 8.88 10.13
CA ILE A 197 -10.37 10.34 10.05
C ILE A 197 -11.27 10.95 8.98
N ASP A 198 -11.37 10.32 7.83
CA ASP A 198 -12.19 10.78 6.71
C ASP A 198 -13.68 10.78 7.06
N TYR A 199 -14.17 9.74 7.77
CA TYR A 199 -15.51 9.75 8.35
C TYR A 199 -15.67 10.89 9.36
N ALA A 200 -14.76 11.00 10.33
CA ALA A 200 -14.85 11.98 11.41
C ALA A 200 -14.85 13.42 10.90
N LYS A 201 -14.04 13.72 9.88
CA LYS A 201 -14.00 15.03 9.20
C LYS A 201 -15.37 15.39 8.60
N ARG A 202 -15.99 14.45 7.86
CA ARG A 202 -17.29 14.70 7.22
C ARG A 202 -18.36 14.99 8.25
N GLU A 203 -18.41 14.19 9.30
CA GLU A 203 -19.39 14.38 10.37
C GLU A 203 -19.08 15.62 11.23
N PHE A 204 -17.82 16.04 11.37
CA PHE A 204 -17.45 17.27 12.10
C PHE A 204 -18.06 18.56 11.53
N GLN A 205 -18.45 18.56 10.25
CA GLN A 205 -19.19 19.67 9.67
C GLN A 205 -20.61 19.78 10.26
N ARG A 206 -21.20 18.66 10.70
CA ARG A 206 -22.56 18.53 11.22
C ARG A 206 -22.61 18.44 12.74
N ASP A 207 -21.64 17.74 13.32
CA ASP A 207 -21.54 17.43 14.74
C ASP A 207 -20.17 17.86 15.28
N LYS A 208 -20.16 18.93 16.07
CA LYS A 208 -18.91 19.47 16.63
C LYS A 208 -18.28 18.58 17.69
N GLU A 209 -18.99 17.57 18.20
CA GLU A 209 -18.42 16.61 19.14
C GLU A 209 -17.41 15.67 18.47
N MET A 210 -17.43 15.55 17.14
CA MET A 210 -16.40 14.82 16.38
C MET A 210 -14.98 15.38 16.56
N LYS A 211 -14.81 16.57 17.16
CA LYS A 211 -13.51 17.10 17.59
C LYS A 211 -12.78 16.15 18.55
N HIS A 212 -13.49 15.42 19.41
CA HIS A 212 -12.91 14.42 20.31
C HIS A 212 -12.30 13.27 19.52
N ASP A 213 -13.06 12.74 18.57
CA ASP A 213 -12.61 11.66 17.70
C ASP A 213 -11.44 12.10 16.80
N LEU A 214 -11.51 13.31 16.24
CA LEU A 214 -10.40 13.86 15.45
C LEU A 214 -9.14 14.01 16.33
N TYR A 215 -9.25 14.53 17.55
CA TYR A 215 -8.12 14.57 18.47
C TYR A 215 -7.51 13.18 18.70
N GLU A 216 -8.33 12.18 19.01
CA GLU A 216 -7.86 10.83 19.33
C GLU A 216 -7.22 10.14 18.11
N LEU A 217 -7.90 10.17 16.96
CA LEU A 217 -7.43 9.55 15.72
C LEU A 217 -6.12 10.19 15.22
N PHE A 218 -5.98 11.52 15.30
CA PHE A 218 -4.73 12.19 14.92
C PHE A 218 -3.60 11.96 15.93
N SER A 219 -3.90 11.79 17.22
CA SER A 219 -2.90 11.42 18.24
C SER A 219 -2.34 10.02 17.96
N VAL A 220 -3.22 9.10 17.58
CA VAL A 220 -2.87 7.74 17.19
C VAL A 220 -2.10 7.72 15.87
N ALA A 221 -2.50 8.52 14.88
CA ALA A 221 -1.77 8.68 13.63
C ALA A 221 -0.33 9.17 13.86
N ASP A 222 -0.11 10.13 14.77
CA ASP A 222 1.24 10.58 15.08
C ASP A 222 2.08 9.46 15.71
N SER A 223 1.49 8.69 16.63
CA SER A 223 2.13 7.52 17.23
C SER A 223 2.48 6.44 16.18
N ALA A 224 1.71 6.36 15.09
CA ALA A 224 1.99 5.51 13.93
C ALA A 224 3.08 6.06 13.00
N GLY A 225 3.69 7.21 13.31
CA GLY A 225 4.75 7.85 12.52
C GLY A 225 4.22 8.68 11.34
N MET A 226 2.95 9.07 11.35
CA MET A 226 2.34 9.84 10.26
C MET A 226 2.66 11.32 10.45
N TYR A 227 3.51 11.86 9.56
CA TYR A 227 4.03 13.22 9.71
C TYR A 227 2.92 14.28 9.81
N GLY A 228 3.08 15.23 10.72
CA GLY A 228 2.14 16.34 10.90
C GLY A 228 0.85 15.98 11.64
N ALA A 229 0.57 14.70 11.92
CA ALA A 229 -0.64 14.31 12.61
C ALA A 229 -0.74 14.91 14.03
N GLY A 230 0.38 14.95 14.77
CA GLY A 230 0.44 15.56 16.09
C GLY A 230 0.14 17.07 16.10
N LEU A 231 0.37 17.78 15.00
CA LEU A 231 0.01 19.20 14.87
C LEU A 231 -1.51 19.41 14.82
N VAL A 232 -2.21 18.50 14.14
CA VAL A 232 -3.69 18.54 14.05
C VAL A 232 -4.30 18.09 15.38
N ALA A 233 -3.73 17.05 15.98
CA ALA A 233 -4.14 16.62 17.32
C ALA A 233 -3.97 17.76 18.34
N ASP A 234 -2.86 18.52 18.30
CA ASP A 234 -2.62 19.65 19.19
C ASP A 234 -3.64 20.79 18.98
N TYR A 235 -4.06 21.04 17.75
CA TYR A 235 -5.14 21.98 17.47
C TYR A 235 -6.46 21.56 18.14
N PHE A 236 -6.86 20.29 17.99
CA PHE A 236 -8.10 19.81 18.60
C PHE A 236 -8.00 19.65 20.12
N SER A 237 -6.84 19.30 20.67
CA SER A 237 -6.63 19.20 22.13
C SER A 237 -6.84 20.54 22.83
N LYS A 238 -6.38 21.64 22.21
CA LYS A 238 -6.61 23.01 22.68
C LYS A 238 -8.09 23.36 22.68
N ALA A 239 -8.81 23.01 21.61
CA ALA A 239 -10.27 23.20 21.54
C ALA A 239 -11.03 22.37 22.58
N LEU A 240 -10.43 21.29 23.08
CA LEU A 240 -10.96 20.39 24.10
C LEU A 240 -10.48 20.69 25.53
N SER A 241 -9.55 21.63 25.71
CA SER A 241 -8.88 21.87 27.00
C SER A 241 -8.17 20.64 27.59
N VAL A 242 -7.72 19.71 26.74
CA VAL A 242 -6.99 18.50 27.16
C VAL A 242 -5.50 18.85 27.30
N LYS A 243 -4.93 18.66 28.50
CA LYS A 243 -3.52 19.01 28.83
C LYS A 243 -2.54 17.85 28.60
N GLN A 244 -2.70 17.10 27.52
CA GLN A 244 -1.80 15.99 27.22
C GLN A 244 -0.69 16.45 26.27
N HIS A 245 0.55 16.06 26.56
CA HIS A 245 1.64 16.24 25.61
C HIS A 245 1.44 15.25 24.46
N ILE A 246 1.26 15.76 23.26
CA ILE A 246 1.16 14.95 22.06
C ILE A 246 2.56 14.90 21.46
N PRO A 247 3.14 13.69 21.27
CA PRO A 247 4.33 13.55 20.46
C PRO A 247 4.12 14.25 19.12
N GLN A 248 5.17 14.91 18.63
CA GLN A 248 5.16 15.48 17.30
C GLN A 248 6.21 14.75 16.49
N THR A 249 5.76 13.81 15.68
CA THR A 249 6.63 13.09 14.75
C THR A 249 7.38 14.11 13.90
N LYS A 250 8.70 14.21 14.13
CA LYS A 250 9.52 15.20 13.46
C LYS A 250 9.61 14.86 11.97
N PRO A 251 9.39 15.83 11.07
CA PRO A 251 9.61 15.60 9.66
C PRO A 251 11.06 15.24 9.39
N ARG A 252 11.32 14.57 8.25
CA ARG A 252 12.69 14.30 7.82
C ARG A 252 13.47 15.59 7.59
N GLN A 253 14.80 15.50 7.69
CA GLN A 253 15.70 16.64 7.45
C GLN A 253 15.39 17.34 6.11
N GLY A 254 15.29 18.67 6.16
CA GLY A 254 15.03 19.52 4.99
C GLY A 254 13.55 19.80 4.72
N TYR A 255 12.64 19.18 5.45
CA TYR A 255 11.21 19.49 5.44
C TYR A 255 10.83 20.29 6.68
N GLU A 256 9.94 21.26 6.51
CA GLU A 256 9.19 21.85 7.62
C GLU A 256 7.70 21.64 7.38
N ILE A 257 6.99 21.30 8.45
CA ILE A 257 5.54 21.16 8.44
C ILE A 257 5.00 22.09 9.51
N SER A 258 4.04 22.91 9.14
CA SER A 258 3.23 23.67 10.09
C SER A 258 1.75 23.43 9.81
N PHE A 259 0.91 23.82 10.77
CA PHE A 259 -0.52 23.64 10.69
C PHE A 259 -1.23 24.92 11.06
N ASP A 260 -2.07 25.42 10.15
CA ASP A 260 -3.00 26.52 10.37
C ASP A 260 -4.37 26.10 9.84
N TYR A 261 -5.32 25.84 10.74
CA TYR A 261 -6.57 25.18 10.39
C TYR A 261 -7.30 25.92 9.25
N PRO A 262 -7.72 25.23 8.17
CA PRO A 262 -7.77 23.77 8.02
C PRO A 262 -6.60 23.17 7.23
N ASN A 263 -5.49 23.88 7.06
CA ASN A 263 -4.42 23.48 6.14
C ASN A 263 -3.12 23.13 6.86
N TYR A 264 -2.48 22.05 6.39
CA TYR A 264 -1.04 21.90 6.52
C TYR A 264 -0.34 22.91 5.62
N SER A 265 0.83 23.35 6.05
CA SER A 265 1.84 23.96 5.20
C SER A 265 3.07 23.06 5.21
N LEU A 266 3.53 22.66 4.03
CA LEU A 266 4.75 21.89 3.83
C LEU A 266 5.75 22.75 3.07
N SER A 267 6.91 23.01 3.66
CA SER A 267 7.98 23.76 3.01
C SER A 267 9.26 22.93 2.88
N ILE A 268 10.03 23.26 1.85
CA ILE A 268 11.42 22.84 1.69
C ILE A 268 12.23 24.13 1.51
N PRO A 269 12.72 24.74 2.62
CA PRO A 269 13.34 26.06 2.57
C PRO A 269 14.52 26.14 1.61
N SER A 270 15.31 25.07 1.50
CA SER A 270 16.46 24.99 0.58
C SER A 270 16.09 25.08 -0.90
N ALA A 271 14.83 24.83 -1.25
CA ALA A 271 14.32 24.87 -2.61
C ALA A 271 13.35 26.04 -2.87
N ASP A 272 13.19 26.97 -1.91
CA ASP A 272 12.21 28.06 -1.97
C ASP A 272 10.80 27.56 -2.35
N TYR A 273 10.41 26.46 -1.70
CA TYR A 273 9.17 25.75 -1.93
C TYR A 273 8.30 25.75 -0.68
N SER A 274 7.00 26.02 -0.89
CA SER A 274 5.97 25.85 0.11
C SER A 274 4.65 25.51 -0.56
N ILE A 275 3.85 24.66 0.08
CA ILE A 275 2.50 24.32 -0.33
C ILE A 275 1.58 24.27 0.88
N ALA A 276 0.35 24.75 0.69
CA ALA A 276 -0.74 24.53 1.63
C ALA A 276 -1.73 23.48 1.09
N PHE A 277 -2.20 22.58 1.94
CA PHE A 277 -3.23 21.61 1.60
C PHE A 277 -4.05 21.19 2.84
N PRO A 278 -5.30 20.73 2.65
CA PRO A 278 -6.19 20.38 3.76
C PRO A 278 -5.60 19.33 4.70
N TYR A 279 -5.89 19.44 5.99
CA TYR A 279 -5.35 18.56 7.03
C TYR A 279 -5.74 17.08 6.89
N ASN A 280 -6.77 16.81 6.12
CA ASN A 280 -7.20 15.45 5.80
C ASN A 280 -6.41 14.82 4.66
N TYR A 281 -5.48 15.56 4.04
CA TYR A 281 -4.50 14.97 3.14
C TYR A 281 -3.28 14.62 3.97
N MET A 282 -3.05 13.32 4.11
CA MET A 282 -2.13 12.81 5.10
C MET A 282 -0.84 12.36 4.46
N PHE A 283 0.27 12.60 5.14
CA PHE A 283 1.58 12.19 4.69
C PHE A 283 1.74 10.67 4.82
N TYR A 284 1.80 10.00 3.68
CA TYR A 284 2.27 8.62 3.63
C TYR A 284 3.80 8.55 3.70
N LYS A 285 4.49 9.50 3.05
CA LYS A 285 5.94 9.48 2.97
C LYS A 285 6.54 10.88 2.80
N LEU A 286 7.63 11.12 3.50
CA LEU A 286 8.59 12.20 3.26
C LEU A 286 9.95 11.57 3.08
N ALA A 287 10.65 11.85 1.99
CA ALA A 287 11.93 11.22 1.67
C ALA A 287 12.84 12.15 0.88
N LEU A 288 14.10 12.20 1.28
CA LEU A 288 15.20 12.67 0.44
C LEU A 288 15.84 11.43 -0.20
N MET A 289 15.82 11.34 -1.53
CA MET A 289 16.32 10.17 -2.25
C MET A 289 17.04 10.56 -3.54
N ASN A 290 18.01 9.76 -3.97
CA ASN A 290 18.56 9.88 -5.32
C ASN A 290 17.55 9.26 -6.29
N ALA A 291 17.10 10.01 -7.29
CA ALA A 291 16.20 9.44 -8.28
C ALA A 291 16.92 8.34 -9.09
N HIS A 292 16.18 7.32 -9.52
CA HIS A 292 16.72 6.27 -10.39
C HIS A 292 17.36 6.89 -11.64
N GLY A 293 18.61 6.51 -11.94
CA GLY A 293 19.37 7.07 -13.07
C GLY A 293 20.56 7.94 -12.68
N GLY A 294 20.89 8.04 -11.38
CA GLY A 294 22.08 8.78 -10.91
C GLY A 294 21.87 10.29 -10.81
N TYR A 295 20.61 10.73 -10.74
CA TYR A 295 20.26 12.14 -10.56
C TYR A 295 20.52 12.60 -9.13
N ASP A 296 20.65 13.92 -8.96
CA ASP A 296 20.87 14.55 -7.66
C ASP A 296 19.69 14.29 -6.70
N SER A 297 19.90 14.54 -5.41
CA SER A 297 18.89 14.33 -4.37
C SER A 297 17.55 15.01 -4.72
N THR A 298 16.48 14.21 -4.69
CA THR A 298 15.10 14.61 -4.92
C THR A 298 14.35 14.58 -3.59
N TYR A 299 13.68 15.68 -3.27
CA TYR A 299 12.69 15.70 -2.19
C TYR A 299 11.41 15.09 -2.72
N LEU A 300 10.91 14.04 -2.07
CA LEU A 300 9.68 13.33 -2.41
C LEU A 300 8.71 13.37 -1.22
N SER A 301 7.52 13.90 -1.46
CA SER A 301 6.40 13.85 -0.54
C SER A 301 5.25 13.09 -1.18
N ILE A 302 4.68 12.14 -0.45
CA ILE A 302 3.51 11.37 -0.90
C ILE A 302 2.39 11.64 0.10
N LEU A 303 1.29 12.16 -0.41
CA LEU A 303 0.06 12.43 0.33
C LEU A 303 -1.03 11.48 -0.15
N SER A 304 -1.80 10.92 0.78
CA SER A 304 -3.07 10.27 0.48
C SER A 304 -4.21 11.30 0.55
N THR A 305 -5.14 11.27 -0.40
CA THR A 305 -6.38 12.04 -0.33
C THR A 305 -7.40 11.37 0.59
N GLY A 306 -8.55 12.03 0.81
CA GLY A 306 -9.72 11.37 1.39
C GLY A 306 -10.20 10.19 0.55
N TYR A 307 -11.02 9.32 1.15
CA TYR A 307 -11.62 8.21 0.44
C TYR A 307 -12.66 8.71 -0.56
N GLY A 308 -12.65 8.13 -1.75
CA GLY A 308 -13.66 8.33 -2.80
C GLY A 308 -14.15 6.99 -3.34
N LYS A 309 -15.21 7.02 -4.16
CA LYS A 309 -15.79 5.82 -4.75
C LYS A 309 -14.85 5.24 -5.79
N GLY A 310 -14.31 4.04 -5.58
CA GLY A 310 -13.52 3.34 -6.59
C GLY A 310 -14.35 2.90 -7.80
N THR A 311 -13.70 2.26 -8.77
CA THR A 311 -14.33 1.77 -10.00
C THR A 311 -15.36 0.65 -9.78
N ASP A 312 -15.22 -0.10 -8.70
CA ASP A 312 -16.14 -1.18 -8.29
C ASP A 312 -16.95 -0.81 -7.04
N ASN A 313 -17.18 0.49 -6.78
CA ASN A 313 -17.74 1.02 -5.53
C ASN A 313 -16.93 0.72 -4.26
N ALA A 314 -15.81 -0.03 -4.36
CA ALA A 314 -14.89 -0.20 -3.24
C ALA A 314 -14.26 1.16 -2.88
N PRO A 315 -14.22 1.54 -1.59
CA PRO A 315 -13.56 2.77 -1.16
C PRO A 315 -12.07 2.69 -1.48
N SER A 316 -11.55 3.71 -2.17
CA SER A 316 -10.12 3.83 -2.48
C SER A 316 -9.66 5.27 -2.21
N GLN A 317 -8.35 5.45 -2.11
CA GLN A 317 -7.69 6.76 -2.03
C GLN A 317 -7.06 7.12 -3.37
N ALA A 318 -6.96 8.41 -3.64
CA ALA A 318 -6.05 8.93 -4.64
C ALA A 318 -4.76 9.37 -3.93
N THR A 319 -3.69 9.49 -4.70
CA THR A 319 -2.36 9.83 -4.23
C THR A 319 -1.92 11.13 -4.88
N ILE A 320 -1.40 12.05 -4.08
CA ILE A 320 -0.69 13.22 -4.56
C ILE A 320 0.79 13.02 -4.26
N MET A 321 1.58 12.90 -5.31
CA MET A 321 3.02 12.87 -5.25
C MET A 321 3.57 14.25 -5.58
N ILE A 322 4.42 14.77 -4.71
CA ILE A 322 5.13 16.03 -4.91
C ILE A 322 6.61 15.70 -4.92
N ALA A 323 7.29 16.04 -6.01
CA ALA A 323 8.72 15.87 -6.16
C ALA A 323 9.40 17.19 -6.50
N ILE A 324 10.56 17.43 -5.90
CA ILE A 324 11.40 18.59 -6.20
C ILE A 324 12.80 18.12 -6.54
N CYS A 325 13.21 18.39 -7.77
CA CYS A 325 14.52 18.04 -8.32
C CYS A 325 15.15 19.24 -9.03
N LYS A 326 16.40 19.12 -9.46
CA LYS A 326 17.04 20.16 -10.30
C LYS A 326 16.44 20.15 -11.70
N THR A 327 16.39 21.30 -12.37
CA THR A 327 15.83 21.41 -13.74
C THR A 327 16.46 20.41 -14.72
N LYS A 328 17.78 20.22 -14.65
CA LYS A 328 18.51 19.28 -15.53
C LYS A 328 18.02 17.83 -15.43
N ASP A 329 17.35 17.45 -14.35
CA ASP A 329 16.91 16.08 -14.07
C ASP A 329 15.43 15.85 -14.44
N LEU A 330 14.72 16.87 -14.92
CA LEU A 330 13.28 16.86 -15.16
C LEU A 330 12.81 15.72 -16.09
N ASP A 331 13.34 15.62 -17.31
CA ASP A 331 12.89 14.62 -18.27
C ASP A 331 13.21 13.19 -17.81
N GLY A 332 14.36 13.01 -17.15
CA GLY A 332 14.74 11.73 -16.53
C GLY A 332 13.78 11.31 -15.43
N PHE A 333 13.45 12.26 -14.55
CA PHE A 333 12.48 12.05 -13.48
C PHE A 333 11.09 11.72 -14.04
N LEU A 334 10.54 12.56 -14.93
CA LEU A 334 9.21 12.33 -15.52
C LEU A 334 9.16 10.97 -16.20
N SER A 335 10.18 10.62 -17.00
CA SER A 335 10.25 9.37 -17.73
C SER A 335 10.25 8.16 -16.80
N ALA A 336 11.13 8.14 -15.79
CA ALA A 336 11.24 7.03 -14.84
C ALA A 336 9.95 6.83 -14.05
N TRP A 337 9.40 7.90 -13.48
CA TRP A 337 8.26 7.82 -12.59
C TRP A 337 6.94 7.59 -13.30
N SER A 338 6.71 8.27 -14.43
CA SER A 338 5.54 7.98 -15.26
C SER A 338 5.56 6.55 -15.76
N LYS A 339 6.72 6.00 -16.11
CA LYS A 339 6.82 4.59 -16.51
C LYS A 339 6.43 3.65 -15.37
N THR A 340 6.86 3.93 -14.14
CA THR A 340 6.48 3.15 -12.94
C THR A 340 4.97 3.10 -12.75
N TYR A 341 4.29 4.25 -12.79
CA TYR A 341 2.86 4.30 -12.47
C TYR A 341 1.93 4.06 -13.66
N THR A 342 2.36 4.48 -14.85
CA THR A 342 1.54 4.47 -16.06
C THR A 342 1.93 3.37 -17.05
N GLY A 343 3.08 2.72 -16.86
CA GLY A 343 3.66 1.81 -17.84
C GLY A 343 4.32 2.52 -19.04
N ASN A 344 4.07 3.82 -19.21
CA ASN A 344 4.57 4.62 -20.31
C ASN A 344 5.49 5.73 -19.81
N ALA A 345 6.64 5.89 -20.46
CA ALA A 345 7.52 7.01 -20.20
C ALA A 345 6.90 8.30 -20.78
N ILE A 346 6.86 9.34 -19.96
CA ILE A 346 6.40 10.68 -20.28
C ILE A 346 7.59 11.61 -20.14
N GLY A 347 7.82 12.43 -21.16
CA GLY A 347 8.68 13.61 -21.05
C GLY A 347 7.86 14.90 -21.10
N THR A 348 8.57 16.03 -21.08
CA THR A 348 7.99 17.37 -21.24
C THR A 348 7.28 17.58 -22.59
N LYS A 349 7.58 16.76 -23.61
CA LYS A 349 6.94 16.83 -24.91
C LYS A 349 5.42 16.58 -24.81
N GLY A 350 4.66 17.56 -25.30
CA GLY A 350 3.19 17.53 -25.35
C GLY A 350 2.50 17.94 -24.05
N MET A 351 3.24 18.45 -23.04
CA MET A 351 2.61 19.15 -21.93
C MET A 351 2.03 20.48 -22.40
N LYS A 352 0.83 20.83 -21.92
CA LYS A 352 0.18 22.10 -22.23
C LYS A 352 0.67 23.16 -21.24
N LYS A 353 1.03 24.34 -21.74
CA LYS A 353 1.42 25.46 -20.88
C LYS A 353 0.15 26.11 -20.33
N GLU A 354 0.04 26.11 -19.01
CA GLU A 354 -0.97 26.82 -18.24
C GLU A 354 -0.33 28.05 -17.58
N LYS A 355 -1.13 28.86 -16.87
CA LYS A 355 -0.63 30.05 -16.17
C LYS A 355 0.38 29.67 -15.09
N GLY A 356 1.67 29.72 -15.43
CA GLY A 356 2.79 29.51 -14.50
C GLY A 356 3.27 28.06 -14.33
N TYR A 357 2.69 27.10 -15.06
CA TYR A 357 3.09 25.68 -15.02
C TYR A 357 2.77 24.96 -16.33
N TRP A 358 3.26 23.74 -16.48
CA TRP A 358 2.93 22.83 -17.58
C TRP A 358 2.10 21.66 -17.04
N GLU A 359 1.06 21.25 -17.76
CA GLU A 359 0.18 20.15 -17.36
C GLU A 359 0.07 19.06 -18.44
N LYS A 360 -0.05 17.81 -18.00
CA LYS A 360 -0.39 16.67 -18.85
C LYS A 360 -1.26 15.67 -18.10
N ALA A 361 -2.46 15.44 -18.62
CA ALA A 361 -3.35 14.39 -18.16
C ALA A 361 -3.10 13.09 -18.94
N VAL A 362 -3.17 11.96 -18.26
CA VAL A 362 -2.96 10.63 -18.83
C VAL A 362 -4.00 9.68 -18.26
N SER A 363 -4.81 9.11 -19.14
CA SER A 363 -5.78 8.07 -18.80
C SER A 363 -5.24 6.72 -19.24
N LEU A 364 -5.26 5.72 -18.36
CA LEU A 364 -4.79 4.37 -18.63
C LEU A 364 -5.99 3.46 -18.85
N GLN A 365 -6.35 3.27 -20.12
CA GLN A 365 -7.52 2.46 -20.51
C GLN A 365 -7.45 1.04 -19.95
N ASP A 366 -6.27 0.43 -19.88
CA ASP A 366 -6.11 -0.97 -19.45
C ASP A 366 -6.01 -1.16 -17.93
N LYS A 367 -5.79 -0.07 -17.16
CA LYS A 367 -5.48 -0.15 -15.72
C LYS A 367 -6.51 0.50 -14.79
N GLN A 368 -7.63 1.00 -15.32
CA GLN A 368 -8.64 1.74 -14.56
C GLN A 368 -8.08 2.90 -13.71
N MET A 369 -6.90 3.42 -14.06
CA MET A 369 -6.21 4.48 -13.35
C MET A 369 -6.13 5.74 -14.21
N SER A 370 -6.23 6.89 -13.54
CA SER A 370 -6.06 8.21 -14.13
C SER A 370 -4.94 8.96 -13.41
N SER A 371 -4.28 9.84 -14.17
CA SER A 371 -3.22 10.68 -13.64
C SER A 371 -3.20 12.08 -14.25
N ILE A 372 -2.83 13.09 -13.46
CA ILE A 372 -2.50 14.44 -13.90
C ILE A 372 -1.11 14.78 -13.38
N PHE A 373 -0.24 15.22 -14.29
CA PHE A 373 1.08 15.75 -13.96
C PHE A 373 1.09 17.25 -14.18
N ARG A 374 1.48 18.00 -13.15
CA ARG A 374 1.77 19.43 -13.20
C ARG A 374 3.23 19.67 -12.90
N VAL A 375 3.86 20.57 -13.63
CA VAL A 375 5.29 20.87 -13.54
C VAL A 375 5.49 22.38 -13.52
N ARG A 376 6.28 22.89 -12.58
CA ARG A 376 6.72 24.29 -12.57
C ARG A 376 8.22 24.36 -12.33
N GLU A 377 8.91 25.18 -13.10
CA GLU A 377 10.30 25.51 -12.88
C GLU A 377 10.40 26.82 -12.08
N LYS A 378 11.28 26.84 -11.07
CA LYS A 378 11.57 28.03 -10.25
C LYS A 378 12.98 27.89 -9.67
N ASN A 379 13.81 28.94 -9.83
CA ASN A 379 15.14 29.03 -9.19
C ASN A 379 16.08 27.82 -9.44
N GLY A 380 16.05 27.24 -10.65
CA GLY A 380 16.88 26.07 -11.01
C GLY A 380 16.38 24.74 -10.45
N PHE A 381 15.23 24.75 -9.77
CA PHE A 381 14.49 23.57 -9.37
C PHE A 381 13.24 23.41 -10.22
N VAL A 382 12.79 22.17 -10.32
CA VAL A 382 11.50 21.84 -10.89
C VAL A 382 10.67 21.12 -9.83
N GLN A 383 9.47 21.65 -9.63
CA GLN A 383 8.44 21.05 -8.82
C GLN A 383 7.50 20.26 -9.72
N ILE A 384 7.27 19.00 -9.36
CA ILE A 384 6.43 18.05 -10.08
C ILE A 384 5.34 17.61 -9.11
N VAL A 385 4.09 17.76 -9.52
CA VAL A 385 2.92 17.31 -8.78
C VAL A 385 2.20 16.30 -9.64
N ALA A 386 2.17 15.04 -9.20
CA ALA A 386 1.39 13.99 -9.83
C ALA A 386 0.20 13.64 -8.96
N TYR A 387 -0.99 13.75 -9.51
CA TYR A 387 -2.22 13.25 -8.91
C TYR A 387 -2.59 11.94 -9.58
N LEU A 388 -2.72 10.86 -8.81
CA LEU A 388 -2.87 9.48 -9.27
C LEU A 388 -4.06 8.83 -8.55
N GLY A 389 -4.85 8.01 -9.22
CA GLY A 389 -5.87 7.22 -8.54
C GLY A 389 -6.69 6.34 -9.47
N LEU A 390 -7.46 5.40 -8.90
CA LEU A 390 -8.50 4.67 -9.62
C LEU A 390 -9.53 5.66 -10.18
N ASN A 391 -10.07 5.42 -11.37
CA ASN A 391 -10.89 6.39 -12.10
C ASN A 391 -12.04 6.99 -11.28
N GLY A 392 -12.70 6.20 -10.43
CA GLY A 392 -13.75 6.69 -9.55
C GLY A 392 -13.21 7.69 -8.51
N THR A 393 -12.31 7.24 -7.63
CA THR A 393 -11.73 8.08 -6.57
C THR A 393 -11.00 9.28 -7.13
N PHE A 394 -10.27 9.07 -8.23
CA PHE A 394 -9.58 10.12 -8.95
C PHE A 394 -10.55 11.24 -9.33
N LYS A 395 -11.72 10.88 -9.90
CA LYS A 395 -12.73 11.84 -10.33
C LYS A 395 -13.41 12.52 -9.14
N ASP A 396 -13.72 11.77 -8.08
CA ASP A 396 -14.37 12.30 -6.87
C ASP A 396 -13.53 13.39 -6.20
N ASN A 397 -12.21 13.19 -6.11
CA ASN A 397 -11.29 14.11 -5.46
C ASN A 397 -10.65 15.13 -6.43
N LEU A 398 -11.01 15.09 -7.73
CA LEU A 398 -10.37 15.91 -8.76
C LEU A 398 -10.57 17.41 -8.57
N GLU A 399 -11.78 17.84 -8.18
CA GLU A 399 -12.09 19.26 -8.04
C GLU A 399 -11.39 19.86 -6.81
N GLU A 400 -11.33 19.13 -5.69
CA GLU A 400 -10.52 19.53 -4.52
C GLU A 400 -9.04 19.64 -4.93
N PHE A 401 -8.49 18.65 -5.63
CA PHE A 401 -7.12 18.71 -6.16
C PHE A 401 -6.89 19.94 -7.06
N LYS A 402 -7.80 20.25 -7.98
CA LYS A 402 -7.68 21.42 -8.86
C LYS A 402 -7.72 22.74 -8.09
N SER A 403 -8.45 22.80 -6.98
CA SER A 403 -8.55 23.98 -6.11
C SER A 403 -7.25 24.29 -5.37
N LEU A 404 -6.36 23.29 -5.22
CA LEU A 404 -5.10 23.48 -4.52
C LEU A 404 -4.12 24.29 -5.35
N ASN A 405 -3.59 25.34 -4.74
CA ASN A 405 -2.50 26.11 -5.31
C ASN A 405 -1.16 25.45 -4.97
N PHE A 406 -0.77 24.49 -5.82
CA PHE A 406 0.55 23.86 -5.73
C PHE A 406 1.69 24.81 -6.10
N PHE A 407 1.37 25.96 -6.72
CA PHE A 407 2.33 26.89 -7.30
C PHE A 407 2.03 28.32 -6.84
N PRO A 408 2.16 28.62 -5.54
CA PRO A 408 1.94 29.97 -5.01
C PRO A 408 2.90 31.03 -5.57
#